data_AF-A0A7Y7CFD6-F1
#
_entry.id   AF-A0A7Y7CFD6-F1
#
_cell.length_a   1.000
_cell.length_b   1.000
_cell.length_c   1.000
_cell.angle_alpha   90.00
_cell.angle_beta   90.00
_cell.angle_gamma   90.00
#
_symmetry.space_group_name_H-M   'P 1'
#
loop_
_entity.id
_entity.type
_entity.pdbx_description
1 polymer ?
#
loop_
_entity_poly.entity_id
_entity_poly.type
_entity_poly.pdbx_seq_one_letter_code
_entity_poly.pdbx_strand_id
1 'polypeptide(L)'
;MKKFMFGLMAAVTLLFGVGCGGNACDDLEDANKALNDKVAACGDDTGGDEDVFNKGVCEDALDACSDSDKDRLSDLADCIQDLPDCQVGSEVDWINQFSECFNRTEGISASCAAAAGG
;
A
#
# COMPACT_ATOMS: atom_id res chain seq x y z
N MET A 1 35.28 35.63 -29.40
CA MET A 1 34.00 35.70 -28.68
C MET A 1 33.20 34.42 -28.92
N LYS A 2 33.14 33.53 -27.91
CA LYS A 2 32.11 32.50 -27.76
C LYS A 2 32.10 32.14 -26.27
N LYS A 3 31.19 32.75 -25.52
CA LYS A 3 31.01 32.54 -24.08
C LYS A 3 30.11 31.33 -23.92
N PHE A 4 30.65 30.24 -23.37
CA PHE A 4 29.87 29.07 -22.99
C PHE A 4 28.95 29.45 -21.83
N MET A 5 27.67 29.59 -22.13
CA MET A 5 26.61 29.59 -21.13
C MET A 5 26.44 28.14 -20.70
N PHE A 6 27.08 27.75 -19.60
CA PHE A 6 26.71 26.55 -18.87
C PHE A 6 25.38 26.86 -18.19
N GLY A 7 24.33 26.36 -18.84
CA GLY A 7 22.95 26.51 -18.44
C GLY A 7 22.68 25.95 -17.05
N LEU A 8 21.62 26.48 -16.47
CA LEU A 8 20.94 25.97 -15.29
C LEU A 8 20.96 24.43 -15.27
N MET A 9 21.65 23.86 -14.28
CA MET A 9 21.28 22.56 -13.72
C MET A 9 20.03 22.78 -12.88
N ALA A 10 18.88 22.79 -13.54
CA ALA A 10 17.59 22.56 -12.92
C ALA A 10 16.99 21.34 -13.61
N ALA A 11 16.41 20.44 -12.82
CA ALA A 11 15.94 19.09 -13.16
C ALA A 11 17.09 18.06 -13.26
N VAL A 12 17.11 16.96 -12.52
CA VAL A 12 15.99 16.08 -12.16
C VAL A 12 16.28 15.47 -10.78
N THR A 13 15.55 15.92 -9.75
CA THR A 13 15.28 15.12 -8.55
C THR A 13 13.85 14.61 -8.62
N LEU A 14 13.50 13.96 -9.73
CA LEU A 14 12.30 13.14 -9.86
C LEU A 14 12.71 11.67 -9.75
N LEU A 15 13.37 11.34 -8.63
CA LEU A 15 13.49 9.96 -8.14
C LEU A 15 12.63 9.84 -6.87
N PHE A 16 11.41 10.36 -6.93
CA PHE A 16 10.34 9.96 -6.02
C PHE A 16 9.60 8.85 -6.74
N GLY A 17 9.67 7.64 -6.19
CA GLY A 17 9.04 6.44 -6.70
C GLY A 17 7.52 6.56 -6.61
N VAL A 18 6.92 7.32 -7.51
CA VAL A 18 5.50 7.23 -7.80
C VAL A 18 5.33 6.14 -8.85
N GLY A 19 5.17 4.91 -8.37
CA GLY A 19 4.28 3.98 -9.04
C GLY A 19 2.98 4.72 -9.36
N CYS A 20 2.57 4.64 -10.62
CA CYS A 20 1.29 5.00 -11.20
C CYS A 20 0.23 5.73 -10.32
N GLY A 21 0.46 6.96 -9.86
CA GLY A 21 -0.59 7.98 -9.67
C GLY A 21 -1.79 7.65 -8.76
N GLY A 22 -1.57 7.09 -7.57
CA GLY A 22 -2.53 7.00 -6.45
C GLY A 22 -1.92 7.53 -5.15
N ASN A 23 -2.75 7.86 -4.16
CA ASN A 23 -2.27 8.10 -2.79
C ASN A 23 -2.31 6.79 -1.97
N ALA A 24 -1.62 6.70 -0.83
CA ALA A 24 -1.57 5.47 -0.04
C ALA A 24 -2.95 4.91 0.37
N CYS A 25 -3.98 5.75 0.51
CA CYS A 25 -5.35 5.31 0.77
C CYS A 25 -6.05 4.75 -0.47
N ASP A 26 -5.74 5.25 -1.67
CA ASP A 26 -6.19 4.62 -2.93
C ASP A 26 -5.63 3.20 -3.02
N ASP A 27 -4.32 3.06 -2.78
CA ASP A 27 -3.65 1.76 -2.87
C ASP A 27 -4.22 0.78 -1.84
N LEU A 28 -4.46 1.24 -0.60
CA LEU A 28 -5.08 0.43 0.46
C LEU A 28 -6.53 0.05 0.14
N GLU A 29 -7.32 0.95 -0.45
CA GLU A 29 -8.70 0.64 -0.87
C GLU A 29 -8.70 -0.46 -1.93
N ASP A 30 -7.82 -0.34 -2.94
CA ASP A 30 -7.71 -1.31 -4.02
C ASP A 30 -7.13 -2.64 -3.52
N ALA A 31 -6.17 -2.61 -2.59
CA ALA A 31 -5.66 -3.80 -1.92
C ALA A 31 -6.75 -4.52 -1.12
N ASN A 32 -7.61 -3.79 -0.41
CA ASN A 32 -8.72 -4.38 0.35
C ASN A 32 -9.74 -5.06 -0.58
N LYS A 33 -10.11 -4.41 -1.70
CA LYS A 33 -10.95 -5.04 -2.73
C LYS A 33 -10.30 -6.30 -3.31
N ALA A 34 -9.02 -6.21 -3.69
CA ALA A 34 -8.28 -7.33 -4.25
C ALA A 34 -8.12 -8.48 -3.25
N LEU A 35 -7.98 -8.19 -1.95
CA LEU A 35 -7.87 -9.20 -0.90
C LEU A 35 -9.12 -10.08 -0.84
N ASN A 36 -10.30 -9.47 -0.92
CA ASN A 36 -11.58 -10.20 -0.95
C ASN A 36 -11.65 -11.15 -2.15
N ASP A 37 -11.28 -10.67 -3.34
CA ASP A 37 -11.25 -11.50 -4.55
C ASP A 37 -10.23 -12.66 -4.43
N LYS A 38 -9.04 -12.38 -3.88
CA LYS A 38 -7.99 -13.39 -3.69
C LYS A 38 -8.39 -14.48 -2.71
N VAL A 39 -9.12 -14.12 -1.65
CA VAL A 39 -9.52 -15.09 -0.61
C VAL A 39 -10.76 -15.89 -1.00
N ALA A 40 -11.65 -15.32 -1.83
CA ALA A 40 -12.87 -15.99 -2.31
C ALA A 40 -12.57 -17.35 -3.00
N ALA A 41 -11.40 -17.49 -3.62
CA ALA A 41 -10.95 -18.75 -4.23
C ALA A 41 -10.73 -19.90 -3.23
N CYS A 42 -10.54 -19.59 -1.93
CA CYS A 42 -10.47 -20.56 -0.83
C CYS A 42 -11.79 -20.73 -0.07
N GLY A 43 -12.84 -19.98 -0.43
CA GLY A 43 -14.17 -20.01 0.18
C GLY A 43 -14.63 -18.63 0.67
N ASP A 44 -15.94 -18.38 0.60
CA ASP A 44 -16.58 -17.10 0.96
C ASP A 44 -16.60 -16.79 2.47
N ASP A 45 -16.17 -17.70 3.33
CA ASP A 45 -16.37 -17.62 4.79
C ASP A 45 -15.05 -17.37 5.53
N THR A 46 -14.36 -16.28 5.20
CA THR A 46 -13.16 -15.85 5.93
C THR A 46 -13.46 -15.05 7.19
N GLY A 47 -14.74 -14.85 7.53
CA GLY A 47 -15.14 -14.21 8.79
C GLY A 47 -14.63 -12.78 8.96
N GLY A 48 -14.19 -12.13 7.87
CA GLY A 48 -13.99 -10.70 7.86
C GLY A 48 -15.36 -10.05 7.91
N ASP A 49 -15.70 -9.43 9.04
CA ASP A 49 -16.70 -8.37 9.01
C ASP A 49 -16.33 -7.45 7.84
N GLU A 50 -17.33 -7.09 7.04
CA GLU A 50 -17.20 -6.12 5.94
C GLU A 50 -16.91 -4.74 6.53
N ASP A 51 -15.81 -4.57 7.26
CA ASP A 51 -15.23 -3.28 7.59
C ASP A 51 -14.77 -2.70 6.25
N VAL A 52 -15.75 -2.12 5.55
CA VAL A 52 -15.57 -1.45 4.28
C VAL A 52 -14.56 -0.35 4.51
N PHE A 53 -13.36 -0.53 3.96
CA PHE A 53 -12.29 0.44 4.03
C PHE A 53 -12.83 1.84 3.72
N ASN A 54 -12.73 2.76 4.69
CA ASN A 54 -13.20 4.12 4.52
C ASN A 54 -12.05 5.01 4.08
N LYS A 55 -11.95 5.23 2.77
CA LYS A 55 -10.93 6.10 2.18
C LYS A 55 -10.87 7.49 2.83
N GLY A 56 -12.01 8.11 3.15
CA GLY A 56 -12.03 9.43 3.75
C GLY A 56 -11.42 9.45 5.16
N VAL A 57 -11.67 8.41 5.96
CA VAL A 57 -11.04 8.26 7.28
C VAL A 57 -9.55 8.00 7.14
N CYS A 58 -9.15 7.19 6.17
CA CYS A 58 -7.73 6.98 5.87
C CYS A 58 -7.03 8.29 5.47
N GLU A 59 -7.62 9.08 4.57
CA GLU A 59 -7.01 10.34 4.09
C GLU A 59 -6.84 11.32 5.25
N ASP A 60 -7.88 11.51 6.06
CA ASP A 60 -7.84 12.37 7.25
C ASP A 60 -6.81 11.89 8.28
N ALA A 61 -6.65 10.56 8.44
CA ALA A 61 -5.74 9.98 9.40
C ALA A 61 -4.27 9.97 8.91
N LEU A 62 -4.05 9.86 7.60
CA LEU A 62 -2.72 9.91 6.98
C LEU A 62 -2.23 11.34 6.71
N ASP A 63 -3.07 12.36 6.84
CA ASP A 63 -2.66 13.76 6.64
C ASP A 63 -1.49 14.18 7.55
N ALA A 64 -1.45 13.67 8.77
CA ALA A 64 -0.38 13.91 9.74
C ALA A 64 0.85 12.99 9.57
N CYS A 65 0.77 12.00 8.68
CA CYS A 65 1.81 11.02 8.46
C CYS A 65 2.93 11.56 7.58
N SER A 66 4.15 11.11 7.86
CA SER A 66 5.28 11.42 7.00
C SER A 66 5.12 10.75 5.64
N ASP A 67 5.74 11.32 4.61
CA ASP A 67 5.75 10.68 3.29
C ASP A 67 6.33 9.25 3.37
N SER A 68 7.33 9.03 4.24
CA SER A 68 7.90 7.71 4.45
C SER A 68 6.96 6.72 5.12
N ASP A 69 6.03 7.17 5.98
CA ASP A 69 4.97 6.31 6.52
C ASP A 69 3.97 5.95 5.42
N LYS A 70 3.59 6.92 4.58
CA LYS A 70 2.68 6.73 3.45
C LYS A 70 3.26 5.77 2.42
N ASP A 71 4.54 5.91 2.09
CA ASP A 71 5.26 5.02 1.17
C ASP A 71 5.22 3.57 1.68
N ARG A 72 5.43 3.33 2.99
CA ARG A 72 5.34 1.98 3.58
C ARG A 72 3.93 1.38 3.51
N LEU A 73 2.91 2.21 3.58
CA LEU A 73 1.52 1.79 3.46
C LEU A 73 1.17 1.45 2.01
N SER A 74 1.68 2.23 1.06
CA SER A 74 1.62 1.92 -0.37
C SER A 74 2.35 0.60 -0.67
N ASP A 75 3.56 0.40 -0.13
CA ASP A 75 4.32 -0.87 -0.26
C ASP A 75 3.56 -2.08 0.34
N LEU A 76 2.83 -1.88 1.44
CA LEU A 76 1.95 -2.91 2.01
C LEU A 76 0.81 -3.25 1.04
N ALA A 77 0.13 -2.22 0.53
CA ALA A 77 -0.96 -2.37 -0.41
C ALA A 77 -0.51 -3.11 -1.69
N ASP A 78 0.61 -2.70 -2.27
CA ASP A 78 1.22 -3.36 -3.43
C ASP A 78 1.52 -4.84 -3.15
N CYS A 79 2.09 -5.14 -1.98
CA CYS A 79 2.35 -6.53 -1.59
C CYS A 79 1.07 -7.37 -1.55
N ILE A 80 -0.01 -6.83 -0.98
CA ILE A 80 -1.31 -7.51 -0.91
C ILE A 80 -1.88 -7.72 -2.31
N GLN A 81 -1.81 -6.71 -3.18
CA GLN A 81 -2.28 -6.79 -4.56
C GLN A 81 -1.49 -7.82 -5.39
N ASP A 82 -0.19 -7.97 -5.12
CA ASP A 82 0.70 -8.92 -5.79
C ASP A 82 0.57 -10.37 -5.28
N LEU A 83 -0.15 -10.60 -4.17
CA LEU A 83 -0.38 -11.96 -3.67
C LEU A 83 -1.09 -12.81 -4.73
N PRO A 84 -0.76 -14.11 -4.86
CA PRO A 84 -1.55 -15.01 -5.67
C PRO A 84 -2.95 -15.18 -5.07
N ASP A 85 -3.91 -15.61 -5.90
CA ASP A 85 -5.20 -16.07 -5.39
C ASP A 85 -4.99 -17.25 -4.44
N CYS A 86 -5.81 -17.30 -3.39
CA CYS A 86 -5.77 -18.40 -2.45
C CYS A 86 -6.19 -19.70 -3.15
N GLN A 87 -5.48 -20.79 -2.87
CA GLN A 87 -5.78 -22.11 -3.41
C GLN A 87 -6.21 -23.06 -2.29
N VAL A 88 -7.32 -23.77 -2.51
CA VAL A 88 -7.83 -24.78 -1.57
C VAL A 88 -6.73 -25.79 -1.22
N GLY A 89 -6.49 -25.99 0.07
CA GLY A 89 -5.42 -26.84 0.60
C GLY A 89 -4.06 -26.13 0.77
N SER A 90 -3.97 -24.84 0.44
CA SER A 90 -2.78 -23.99 0.62
C SER A 90 -3.07 -22.74 1.49
N GLU A 91 -4.16 -22.77 2.26
CA GLU A 91 -4.65 -21.62 3.04
C GLU A 91 -3.59 -21.13 4.04
N VAL A 92 -2.91 -22.05 4.71
CA VAL A 92 -1.85 -21.71 5.70
C VAL A 92 -0.68 -21.00 5.02
N ASP A 93 -0.26 -21.48 3.84
CA ASP A 93 0.84 -20.86 3.09
C ASP A 93 0.43 -19.50 2.53
N TRP A 94 -0.83 -19.33 2.13
CA TRP A 94 -1.37 -18.04 1.70
C TRP A 94 -1.44 -17.05 2.86
N ILE A 95 -1.93 -17.47 4.05
CA ILE A 95 -1.96 -16.64 5.26
C ILE A 95 -0.55 -16.21 5.67
N ASN A 96 0.44 -17.09 5.52
CA ASN A 96 1.85 -16.75 5.79
C ASN A 96 2.34 -15.66 4.83
N GLN A 97 2.09 -15.79 3.52
CA GLN A 97 2.46 -14.77 2.53
C GLN A 97 1.75 -13.43 2.79
N PHE A 98 0.46 -13.48 3.13
CA PHE A 98 -0.29 -12.29 3.53
C PHE A 98 0.30 -11.63 4.79
N SER A 99 0.67 -12.43 5.79
CA SER A 99 1.32 -11.93 7.01
C SER A 99 2.69 -11.32 6.73
N GLU A 100 3.43 -11.85 5.76
CA GLU A 100 4.73 -11.30 5.34
C GLU A 100 4.62 -9.90 4.71
N CYS A 101 3.48 -9.54 4.12
CA CYS A 101 3.25 -8.19 3.61
C CYS A 101 3.31 -7.12 4.71
N PHE A 102 2.91 -7.44 5.95
CA PHE A 102 3.01 -6.50 7.06
C PHE A 102 4.45 -6.13 7.43
N ASN A 103 5.45 -6.90 6.99
CA ASN A 103 6.86 -6.51 7.14
C ASN A 103 7.17 -5.20 6.38
N ARG A 104 6.39 -4.83 5.36
CA ARG A 104 6.54 -3.54 4.64
C ARG A 104 6.22 -2.35 5.53
N THR A 105 5.45 -2.56 6.60
CA THR A 105 5.14 -1.52 7.58
C THR A 105 6.22 -1.37 8.65
N GLU A 106 7.34 -2.08 8.57
CA GLU A 106 8.41 -1.97 9.57
C GLU A 106 8.93 -0.52 9.67
N GLY A 107 8.85 0.03 10.87
CA GLY A 107 9.26 1.41 11.15
C GLY A 107 8.19 2.46 10.87
N ILE A 108 6.96 2.07 10.54
CA ILE A 108 5.82 3.00 10.52
C ILE A 108 5.61 3.59 11.91
N SER A 109 5.26 4.88 11.96
CA SER A 109 4.88 5.50 13.22
C SER A 109 3.57 4.91 13.75
N ALA A 110 3.46 4.76 15.08
CA ALA A 110 2.28 4.16 15.72
C ALA A 110 0.97 4.90 15.39
N SER A 111 1.04 6.22 15.19
CA SER A 111 -0.09 7.03 14.75
C SER A 111 -0.55 6.67 13.33
N CYS A 112 0.38 6.35 12.44
CA CYS A 112 0.09 6.03 11.04
C CYS A 112 -0.30 4.56 10.84
N ALA A 113 0.19 3.66 11.69
CA ALA A 113 -0.27 2.27 11.71
C ALA A 113 -1.77 2.15 12.01
N ALA A 114 -2.27 2.95 12.97
CA ALA A 114 -3.68 2.97 13.31
C ALA A 114 -4.54 3.58 12.21
N ALA A 115 -4.01 4.57 11.50
CA ALA A 115 -4.66 5.25 10.38
C ALA A 115 -4.88 4.33 9.15
N ALA A 116 -3.97 3.38 8.94
CA ALA A 116 -4.02 2.45 7.81
C ALA A 116 -5.13 1.40 7.89
N GLY A 117 -5.74 1.22 9.08
CA GLY A 117 -6.82 0.26 9.30
C GLY A 117 -8.15 0.67 8.67
N GLY A 118 -8.32 1.95 8.30
CA GLY A 118 -9.60 2.50 7.85
C GLY A 118 -10.55 2.82 9.00
#